data_AF-A0A6N6LGU6-F1
#
_entry.id   AF-A0A6N6LGU6-F1
#
_cell.length_a   1.000
_cell.length_b   1.000
_cell.length_c   1.000
_cell.angle_alpha   90.00
_cell.angle_beta   90.00
_cell.angle_gamma   90.00
#
_symmetry.space_group_name_H-M   'P 1'
#
loop_
_entity.id
_entity.type
_entity.pdbx_description
1 polymer ?
#
loop_
_entity_poly.entity_id
_entity_poly.type
_entity_poly.pdbx_seq_one_letter_code
_entity_poly.pdbx_strand_id
1 'polypeptide(L)'
;MKKKQKRRKLLPLGIKKRTTTELPALIALEAIGQPWFCEAHLTDLMALSMVCQVAAEPDSEVHGAALELFDLLGKDPLDAPAIKPLVVFTNDWMQRQPNGRIQDAIDRLLIVSKAPEPAPAADAP
;
A
#
# COMPACT_ATOMS: atom_id res chain seq x y z
N MET A 1 -1.32 7.01 -39.91
CA MET A 1 -2.08 7.46 -38.72
C MET A 1 -1.21 7.29 -37.48
N LYS A 2 -0.67 8.38 -36.92
CA LYS A 2 0.18 8.31 -35.72
C LYS A 2 -0.71 8.25 -34.47
N LYS A 3 -0.69 7.12 -33.74
CA LYS A 3 -1.37 6.97 -32.44
C LYS A 3 -0.84 8.07 -31.50
N LYS A 4 -1.70 8.99 -31.08
CA LYS A 4 -1.40 9.95 -30.01
C LYS A 4 -1.13 9.15 -28.73
N GLN A 5 0.14 8.92 -28.42
CA GLN A 5 0.56 8.45 -27.11
C GLN A 5 -0.05 9.42 -26.09
N LYS A 6 -1.02 8.95 -25.31
CA LYS A 6 -1.53 9.71 -24.17
C LYS A 6 -0.30 10.10 -23.36
N ARG A 7 0.00 11.40 -23.29
CA ARG A 7 1.03 11.92 -22.40
C ARG A 7 0.64 11.42 -21.01
N ARG A 8 1.34 10.39 -20.52
CA ARG A 8 1.30 10.03 -19.11
C ARG A 8 1.57 11.33 -18.39
N LYS A 9 0.64 11.79 -17.55
CA LYS A 9 0.92 12.93 -16.67
C LYS A 9 2.22 12.57 -15.99
N LEU A 10 3.30 13.27 -16.34
CA LEU A 10 4.42 13.37 -15.44
C LEU A 10 3.75 13.96 -14.20
N LEU A 11 3.56 13.14 -13.17
CA LEU A 11 3.30 13.69 -11.86
C LEU A 11 4.48 14.64 -11.67
N PRO A 12 4.24 15.96 -11.57
CA PRO A 12 5.34 16.84 -11.28
C PRO A 12 5.91 16.27 -10.00
N LEU A 13 7.22 16.02 -9.94
CA LEU A 13 7.90 15.91 -8.64
C LEU A 13 7.92 17.29 -7.95
N GLY A 14 6.90 18.13 -8.18
CA GLY A 14 6.50 19.22 -7.32
C GLY A 14 5.94 18.61 -6.04
N ILE A 15 6.85 18.37 -5.10
CA ILE A 15 6.51 18.18 -3.70
C ILE A 15 5.71 19.43 -3.27
N LYS A 16 4.39 19.29 -3.15
CA LYS A 16 3.60 20.18 -2.29
C LYS A 16 3.17 19.50 -1.00
N LYS A 17 3.08 18.16 -0.99
CA LYS A 17 3.00 17.33 0.23
C LYS A 17 3.62 15.96 -0.07
N ARG A 18 4.87 15.75 0.36
CA ARG A 18 5.49 14.41 0.52
C ARG A 18 4.74 13.56 1.56
N THR A 19 3.92 14.23 2.37
CA THR A 19 3.47 13.79 3.68
C THR A 19 2.17 13.01 3.73
N THR A 20 1.48 12.73 2.62
CA THR A 20 0.17 12.05 2.72
C THR A 20 0.22 10.54 2.88
N THR A 21 1.37 9.88 2.65
CA THR A 21 1.55 8.44 2.94
C THR A 21 2.81 8.18 3.77
N GLU A 22 3.87 8.97 3.58
CA GLU A 22 5.11 8.88 4.37
C GLU A 22 4.90 9.25 5.84
N LEU A 23 4.12 10.32 6.10
CA LEU A 23 3.87 10.79 7.46
C LEU A 23 2.90 9.87 8.20
N PRO A 24 1.77 9.43 7.60
CA PRO A 24 0.81 8.55 8.28
C PRO A 24 1.41 7.21 8.69
N ALA A 25 2.19 6.53 7.85
CA ALA A 25 2.75 5.23 8.22
C ALA A 25 3.78 5.34 9.36
N LEU A 26 4.61 6.37 9.39
CA LEU A 26 5.57 6.59 10.48
C LEU A 26 4.88 7.08 11.75
N ILE A 27 3.86 7.94 11.65
CA ILE A 27 3.02 8.33 12.79
C ILE A 27 2.30 7.12 13.36
N ALA A 28 1.71 6.28 12.50
CA ALA A 28 1.01 5.07 12.88
C ALA A 28 1.95 4.05 13.55
N LEU A 29 3.20 3.95 13.09
CA LEU A 29 4.22 3.11 13.74
C LEU A 29 4.53 3.59 15.16
N GLU A 30 4.77 4.89 15.35
CA GLU A 30 5.03 5.47 16.68
C GLU A 30 3.78 5.44 17.59
N ALA A 31 2.60 5.35 17.00
CA ALA A 31 1.34 5.19 17.71
C ALA A 31 1.17 3.81 18.34
N ILE A 32 1.86 2.77 17.87
CA ILE A 32 1.66 1.40 18.39
C ILE A 32 2.00 1.36 19.89
N GLY A 33 1.05 0.87 20.69
CA GLY A 33 1.18 0.82 22.16
C GLY A 33 0.84 2.13 22.87
N GLN A 34 0.49 3.19 22.14
CA GLN A 34 0.05 4.46 22.72
C GLN A 34 -1.48 4.50 22.93
N PRO A 35 -1.99 5.27 23.91
CA PRO A 35 -3.43 5.38 24.18
C PRO A 35 -4.27 5.96 23.03
N TRP A 36 -3.61 6.60 22.06
CA TRP A 36 -4.22 7.24 20.91
C TRP A 36 -4.05 6.43 19.61
N PHE A 37 -3.54 5.20 19.67
CA PHE A 37 -3.59 4.26 18.56
C PHE A 37 -5.05 3.97 18.17
N CYS A 38 -5.33 3.87 16.88
CA CYS A 38 -6.69 3.68 16.38
C CYS A 38 -6.69 3.00 15.02
N GLU A 39 -7.88 2.62 14.54
CA GLU A 39 -8.07 1.90 13.28
C GLU A 39 -7.50 2.63 12.06
N ALA A 40 -7.49 3.97 12.06
CA ALA A 40 -6.89 4.74 10.98
C ALA A 40 -5.37 4.48 10.88
N HIS A 41 -4.67 4.42 12.01
CA HIS A 41 -3.25 4.10 12.06
C HIS A 41 -2.98 2.68 11.53
N LEU A 42 -3.79 1.71 11.94
CA LEU A 42 -3.68 0.34 11.44
C LEU A 42 -3.89 0.29 9.92
N THR A 43 -4.91 1.00 9.43
CA THR A 43 -5.22 1.10 7.99
C THR A 43 -4.06 1.70 7.21
N ASP A 44 -3.41 2.74 7.73
CA ASP A 44 -2.24 3.36 7.08
C ASP A 44 -1.07 2.37 6.95
N LEU A 45 -0.81 1.59 7.99
CA LEU A 45 0.23 0.54 7.98
C LEU A 45 -0.11 -0.60 7.02
N MET A 46 -1.36 -1.04 7.00
CA MET A 46 -1.83 -2.08 6.08
C MET A 46 -1.76 -1.60 4.62
N ALA A 47 -2.14 -0.35 4.34
CA ALA A 47 -2.06 0.23 3.02
C ALA A 47 -0.61 0.28 2.50
N LEU A 48 0.36 0.67 3.34
CA LEU A 48 1.78 0.62 3.00
C LEU A 48 2.19 -0.79 2.55
N SER A 49 1.84 -1.79 3.36
CA SER A 49 2.15 -3.19 3.06
C SER A 49 1.51 -3.64 1.74
N MET A 50 0.21 -3.43 1.56
CA MET A 50 -0.52 -3.87 0.35
C MET A 50 0.02 -3.20 -0.92
N VAL A 51 0.35 -1.91 -0.87
CA VAL A 51 0.93 -1.20 -2.02
C VAL A 51 2.29 -1.79 -2.37
N CYS A 52 3.14 -2.10 -1.38
CA CYS A 52 4.41 -2.76 -1.63
C CYS A 52 4.24 -4.16 -2.26
N GLN A 53 3.29 -4.97 -1.80
CA GLN A 53 3.00 -6.28 -2.41
C GLN A 53 2.64 -6.17 -3.89
N VAL A 54 1.80 -5.18 -4.26
CA VAL A 54 1.36 -5.00 -5.65
C VAL A 54 2.43 -4.33 -6.53
N ALA A 55 3.19 -3.40 -5.95
CA ALA A 55 4.18 -2.62 -6.70
C ALA A 55 5.47 -3.38 -6.92
N ALA A 56 5.87 -4.25 -5.99
CA ALA A 56 7.12 -4.98 -6.04
C ALA A 56 7.10 -6.13 -7.07
N GLU A 57 8.28 -6.58 -7.47
CA GLU A 57 8.37 -7.84 -8.20
C GLU A 57 8.03 -9.00 -7.24
N PRO A 58 7.29 -10.02 -7.69
CA PRO A 58 7.07 -11.23 -6.91
C PRO A 58 8.39 -11.83 -6.41
N ASP A 59 8.37 -12.39 -5.20
CA ASP A 59 9.51 -13.03 -4.54
C ASP A 59 10.73 -12.13 -4.27
N SER A 60 10.62 -10.82 -4.51
CA SER A 60 11.63 -9.85 -4.08
C SER A 60 11.64 -9.68 -2.55
N GLU A 61 12.77 -9.21 -2.01
CA GLU A 61 12.91 -8.94 -0.57
C GLU A 61 11.82 -8.00 -0.03
N VAL A 62 11.49 -6.94 -0.78
CA VAL A 62 10.42 -6.01 -0.38
C VAL A 62 9.03 -6.62 -0.47
N HIS A 63 8.79 -7.53 -1.43
CA HIS A 63 7.54 -8.27 -1.51
C HIS A 63 7.38 -9.20 -0.30
N GLY A 64 8.43 -9.94 0.07
CA GLY A 64 8.47 -10.77 1.27
C GLY A 64 8.25 -9.97 2.56
N ALA A 65 8.98 -8.87 2.73
CA ALA A 65 8.83 -7.98 3.89
C ALA A 65 7.43 -7.36 3.97
N ALA A 66 6.82 -7.05 2.83
CA ALA A 66 5.45 -6.52 2.81
C ALA A 66 4.42 -7.58 3.20
N LEU A 67 4.56 -8.83 2.75
CA LEU A 67 3.70 -9.95 3.18
C LEU A 67 3.83 -10.21 4.68
N GLU A 68 5.05 -10.26 5.20
CA GLU A 68 5.31 -10.43 6.64
C GLU A 68 4.73 -9.29 7.45
N LEU A 69 4.89 -8.04 6.98
CA LEU A 69 4.28 -6.87 7.62
C LEU A 69 2.75 -7.00 7.67
N PHE A 70 2.11 -7.48 6.60
CA PHE A 70 0.66 -7.67 6.57
C PHE A 70 0.19 -8.70 7.61
N ASP A 71 0.91 -9.82 7.70
CA ASP A 71 0.62 -10.88 8.67
C ASP A 71 0.75 -10.38 10.11
N LEU A 72 1.80 -9.61 10.42
CA LEU A 72 2.00 -9.03 11.75
C LEU A 72 0.94 -7.98 12.11
N LEU A 73 0.51 -7.17 11.15
CA LEU A 73 -0.55 -6.17 11.36
C LEU A 73 -1.94 -6.82 11.57
N GLY A 74 -2.12 -8.07 11.16
CA GLY A 74 -3.35 -8.84 11.41
C GLY A 74 -3.44 -9.46 12.81
N LYS A 75 -2.41 -9.32 13.66
CA LYS A 75 -2.34 -9.93 15.00
C LYS A 75 -2.78 -8.95 16.08
N ASP A 76 -3.40 -9.50 17.13
CA ASP A 76 -3.71 -8.79 18.37
C ASP A 76 -3.14 -9.60 19.56
N PRO A 77 -2.21 -9.03 20.36
CA PRO A 77 -1.66 -7.68 20.29
C PRO A 77 -0.63 -7.48 19.16
N LEU A 78 -0.45 -6.23 18.72
CA LEU A 78 0.57 -5.83 17.77
C LEU A 78 1.99 -5.91 18.38
N ASP A 79 2.92 -6.54 17.66
CA ASP A 79 4.34 -6.62 18.03
C ASP A 79 5.12 -5.46 17.38
N ALA A 80 5.16 -4.30 18.06
CA ALA A 80 5.88 -3.13 17.57
C ALA A 80 7.38 -3.38 17.26
N PRO A 81 8.15 -4.09 18.11
CA PRO A 81 9.53 -4.48 17.79
C PRO A 81 9.67 -5.23 16.46
N ALA A 82 8.77 -6.17 16.15
CA ALA A 82 8.80 -6.91 14.89
C ALA A 82 8.30 -6.09 13.69
N ILE A 83 7.29 -5.25 13.89
CA ILE A 83 6.68 -4.41 12.83
C ILE A 83 7.63 -3.29 12.38
N LYS A 84 8.33 -2.66 13.33
CA LYS A 84 9.19 -1.48 13.07
C LYS A 84 10.20 -1.65 11.93
N PRO A 85 11.07 -2.69 11.91
CA PRO A 85 12.04 -2.84 10.83
C PRO A 85 11.37 -3.00 9.46
N LEU A 86 10.25 -3.72 9.38
CA LEU A 86 9.52 -3.95 8.14
C LEU A 86 8.87 -2.67 7.60
N VAL A 87 8.25 -1.87 8.48
CA VAL A 87 7.68 -0.57 8.09
C VAL A 87 8.76 0.36 7.57
N VAL A 88 9.91 0.46 8.27
CA VAL A 88 11.02 1.33 7.84
C VAL A 88 11.56 0.90 6.47
N PHE A 89 11.80 -0.40 6.29
CA PHE A 89 12.31 -0.95 5.05
C PHE A 89 11.36 -0.75 3.86
N THR A 90 10.09 -1.13 4.02
CA THR A 90 9.08 -1.01 2.97
C THR A 90 8.78 0.45 2.62
N ASN A 91 8.77 1.34 3.62
CA ASN A 91 8.62 2.79 3.41
C ASN A 91 9.80 3.41 2.66
N ASP A 92 11.06 3.09 3.02
CA ASP A 92 12.24 3.58 2.28
C ASP A 92 12.22 3.10 0.82
N TRP A 93 11.90 1.83 0.58
CA TRP A 93 11.78 1.30 -0.77
C TRP A 93 10.70 2.05 -1.58
N MET A 94 9.53 2.28 -0.98
CA MET A 94 8.39 2.95 -1.63
C MET A 94 8.76 4.38 -2.07
N GLN A 95 9.51 5.11 -1.23
CA GLN A 95 9.96 6.48 -1.51
C GLN A 95 10.94 6.57 -2.70
N ARG A 96 11.63 5.48 -3.02
CA ARG A 96 12.58 5.41 -4.15
C ARG A 96 11.91 5.02 -5.46
N GLN A 97 10.65 4.62 -5.43
CA GLN A 97 9.93 4.21 -6.64
C GLN A 97 9.48 5.42 -7.46
N PRO A 98 9.42 5.30 -8.80
CA PRO A 98 8.76 6.29 -9.62
C PRO A 98 7.29 6.43 -9.21
N ASN A 99 6.80 7.67 -9.05
CA ASN A 99 5.42 7.92 -8.62
C ASN A 99 4.36 7.18 -9.47
N GLY A 100 4.62 6.99 -10.77
CA GLY A 100 3.73 6.24 -11.65
C GLY A 100 3.58 4.77 -11.24
N ARG A 101 4.65 4.13 -10.75
CA ARG A 101 4.61 2.74 -10.25
C ARG A 101 3.71 2.61 -9.03
N ILE A 102 3.84 3.53 -8.08
CA ILE A 102 3.04 3.52 -6.85
C ILE A 102 1.58 3.85 -7.14
N GLN A 103 1.31 4.85 -7.99
CA GLN A 103 -0.06 5.17 -8.40
C GLN A 103 -0.73 3.99 -9.12
N ASP A 104 -0.02 3.33 -10.04
CA ASP A 104 -0.53 2.15 -10.75
C ASP A 104 -0.87 1.01 -9.76
N ALA A 105 -0.07 0.83 -8.71
CA ALA A 105 -0.35 -0.17 -7.66
C ALA A 105 -1.58 0.18 -6.82
N ILE A 106 -1.72 1.44 -6.41
CA ILE A 106 -2.91 1.93 -5.70
C ILE A 106 -4.17 1.75 -6.56
N ASP A 107 -4.10 2.12 -7.85
CA ASP A 107 -5.23 2.00 -8.76
C ASP A 107 -5.66 0.54 -8.92
N ARG A 108 -4.71 -0.41 -8.99
CA ARG A 108 -5.01 -1.85 -9.03
C ARG A 108 -5.73 -2.32 -7.77
N LEU A 109 -5.27 -1.89 -6.59
CA LEU A 109 -5.93 -2.22 -5.32
C LEU A 109 -7.38 -1.70 -5.30
N LEU A 110 -7.61 -0.47 -5.76
CA LEU A 110 -8.94 0.13 -5.80
C LEU A 110 -9.87 -0.47 -6.87
N ILE A 111 -9.32 -0.99 -7.97
CA ILE A 111 -10.09 -1.68 -9.01
C ILE A 111 -10.52 -3.07 -8.55
N VAL A 112 -9.64 -3.81 -7.86
CA VAL A 112 -9.99 -5.13 -7.29
C VAL A 112 -11.15 -5.00 -6.30
N SER A 113 -11.21 -3.93 -5.52
CA SER A 113 -12.34 -3.63 -4.63
C SER A 113 -13.66 -3.29 -5.34
N LYS A 114 -13.66 -3.13 -6.68
CA LYS A 114 -14.83 -2.75 -7.49
C LYS A 114 -15.28 -3.84 -8.47
N ALA A 115 -14.73 -5.05 -8.41
CA ALA A 115 -15.19 -6.15 -9.27
C ALA A 115 -16.69 -6.40 -9.06
N PRO A 116 -17.50 -6.51 -10.13
CA PRO A 116 -18.95 -6.66 -10.02
C PRO A 116 -19.32 -8.00 -9.38
N GLU A 117 -20.34 -7.98 -8.51
CA GLU A 117 -20.99 -9.18 -7.96
C GLU A 117 -21.28 -10.20 -9.08
N PRO A 118 -20.99 -11.49 -8.87
CA PRO A 118 -21.35 -12.50 -9.85
C PRO A 118 -22.87 -12.49 -10.05
N ALA A 119 -23.30 -12.33 -11.30
CA ALA A 119 -24.72 -12.37 -11.65
C ALA A 119 -25.36 -13.67 -11.11
N PRO A 120 -26.57 -13.61 -10.54
CA PRO A 120 -27.23 -14.79 -10.02
C PRO A 120 -27.33 -15.83 -11.14
N ALA A 121 -26.90 -17.06 -10.84
CA ALA A 121 -26.96 -18.18 -11.75
C ALA A 121 -28.38 -18.26 -12.33
N ALA A 122 -28.50 -18.05 -13.64
CA ALA A 122 -29.74 -18.32 -14.33
C ALA A 122 -29.98 -19.83 -14.23
N ASP A 123 -30.98 -20.22 -13.46
CA ASP A 123 -31.53 -21.57 -13.48
C ASP A 123 -31.82 -21.93 -14.94
N ALA A 124 -31.08 -22.92 -15.43
CA ALA A 124 -31.34 -23.56 -16.71
C ALA A 124 -32.41 -24.65 -16.50
N PRO A 125 -33.17 -24.98 -17.57
CA PRO A 125 -34.63 -25.15 -17.58
C PRO A 125 -35.19 -26.39 -16.85
#